data_AF-A0A0J9FJA9-F1
#
_entry.id   AF-A0A0J9FJA9-F1
#
_cell.length_a   1.000
_cell.length_b   1.000
_cell.length_c   1.000
_cell.angle_alpha   90.00
_cell.angle_beta   90.00
_cell.angle_gamma   90.00
#
_symmetry.space_group_name_H-M   'P 1'
#
loop_
_entity.id
_entity.type
_entity.pdbx_description
1 polymer ?
#
loop_
_entity_poly.entity_id
_entity_poly.type
_entity_poly.pdbx_seq_one_letter_code
_entity_poly.pdbx_strand_id
1 'polypeptide(L)' 'MGTKKNFVLDTNVILHDYNCLKNFQENDIYLPLVVLEELDKFNLNSATLL' A
#
# COMPACT_ATOMS: atom_id res chain seq x y z
N MET A 1 -7.87 17.53 20.26
CA MET A 1 -8.24 16.30 19.52
C MET A 1 -7.82 16.53 18.08
N GLY A 2 -6.77 15.86 17.60
CA GLY A 2 -6.28 16.04 16.23
C GLY A 2 -7.31 15.51 15.24
N THR A 3 -7.58 16.26 14.18
CA THR A 3 -8.46 15.83 13.09
C THR A 3 -7.78 14.70 12.32
N LYS A 4 -8.44 13.53 12.27
CA LYS A 4 -8.02 12.43 11.39
C LYS A 4 -7.97 12.92 9.94
N LYS A 5 -6.93 12.54 9.21
CA LYS A 5 -6.78 12.85 7.79
C LYS A 5 -7.14 11.63 6.95
N ASN A 6 -7.55 11.89 5.72
CA ASN A 6 -7.76 10.85 4.72
C ASN A 6 -6.53 10.75 3.83
N PHE A 7 -5.99 9.55 3.65
CA PHE A 7 -4.88 9.28 2.76
C PHE A 7 -5.28 8.27 1.69
N VAL A 8 -4.89 8.53 0.45
CA VAL A 8 -4.95 7.54 -0.63
C VAL A 8 -3.53 7.07 -0.86
N LEU A 9 -3.29 5.76 -0.73
CA LEU A 9 -1.97 5.18 -0.94
C LEU A 9 -1.82 4.62 -2.34
N ASP A 10 -0.64 4.84 -2.91
CA ASP A 10 -0.20 4.34 -4.20
C ASP A 10 0.70 3.12 -3.99
N THR A 11 0.80 2.25 -4.99
CA THR A 11 1.74 1.14 -5.08
C THR A 11 3.16 1.59 -4.76
N ASN A 12 3.59 2.75 -5.26
CA ASN A 12 4.95 3.27 -5.02
C ASN A 12 5.25 3.50 -3.53
N VAL A 13 4.27 3.93 -2.74
CA VAL A 13 4.44 4.16 -1.30
C VAL A 13 4.64 2.83 -0.59
N ILE A 14 3.86 1.82 -0.96
CA ILE A 14 3.92 0.48 -0.38
C ILE A 14 5.22 -0.24 -0.77
N LEU A 15 5.65 -0.10 -2.03
CA LEU A 15 6.91 -0.66 -2.52
C LEU A 15 8.14 0.00 -1.88
N HIS A 16 8.07 1.29 -1.56
CA HIS A 16 9.15 2.01 -0.89
C HIS A 16 9.21 1.71 0.62
N ASP A 17 8.06 1.60 1.28
CA ASP A 17 7.95 1.24 2.69
C ASP A 17 6.75 0.34 2.96
N TYR A 18 6.99 -0.95 3.17
CA TYR A 18 5.95 -1.92 3.49
C TYR A 18 5.31 -1.68 4.87
N ASN A 19 5.94 -0.89 5.76
CA ASN A 19 5.38 -0.51 7.05
C ASN A 19 4.51 0.76 6.97
N CYS A 20 4.36 1.39 5.80
CA CYS A 20 3.58 2.62 5.67
C CYS A 20 2.15 2.46 6.23
N LEU A 21 1.49 1.32 5.98
CA LEU A 21 0.15 1.02 6.50
C LEU A 21 0.08 1.04 8.04
N LYS A 22 1.17 0.68 8.73
CA LYS A 22 1.27 0.76 10.20
C LYS A 22 1.53 2.20 10.65
N ASN A 23 2.37 2.92 9.92
CA ASN A 23 2.74 4.30 10.24
C ASN A 23 1.56 5.28 10.10
N PHE A 24 0.59 4.97 9.24
CA PHE A 24 -0.60 5.79 9.01
C PHE A 24 -1.85 5.31 9.79
N GLN A 25 -1.75 4.37 10.74
CA GLN A 25 -2.90 3.77 11.47
C GLN A 25 -3.80 4.75 12.23
N GLU A 26 -3.30 5.94 12.56
CA GLU A 26 -4.12 6.97 13.21
C GLU A 26 -5.07 7.69 12.23
N ASN A 27 -4.93 7.43 10.93
CA ASN A 27 -5.65 8.08 9.84
C ASN A 27 -6.45 7.08 9.01
N ASP A 28 -7.41 7.59 8.25
CA ASP A 28 -8.21 6.76 7.36
C ASP A 28 -7.45 6.57 6.04
N ILE A 29 -7.16 5.30 5.72
CA ILE A 29 -6.35 4.91 4.57
C ILE A 29 -7.25 4.26 3.52
N TYR A 30 -7.18 4.78 2.30
CA TYR A 30 -7.88 4.25 1.14
C TYR A 30 -6.85 3.64 0.19
N LEU A 31 -7.05 2.37 -0.13
CA LEU A 31 -6.24 1.65 -1.10
C LEU A 31 -7.09 1.36 -2.34
N PRO A 32 -6.80 2.00 -3.48
CA PRO A 32 -7.47 1.68 -4.74
C PRO A 32 -7.26 0.21 -5.14
N LEU A 33 -8.27 -0.43 -5.72
CA LEU A 33 -8.16 -1.81 -6.20
C LEU A 33 -6.99 -2.01 -7.18
N VAL A 34 -6.72 -1.02 -8.05
CA VAL A 34 -5.60 -1.05 -8.99
C VAL A 34 -4.24 -1.23 -8.31
N VAL A 35 -4.06 -0.68 -7.10
CA VAL A 35 -2.82 -0.84 -6.33
C VAL A 35 -2.64 -2.29 -5.89
N LEU A 36 -3.72 -2.98 -5.53
CA LEU A 36 -3.67 -4.40 -5.21
C LEU A 36 -3.32 -5.25 -6.44
N GLU A 37 -3.90 -4.95 -7.60
CA GLU A 37 -3.59 -5.64 -8.85
C GLU A 37 -2.13 -5.46 -9.28
N GLU A 38 -1.58 -4.26 -9.09
CA GLU A 38 -0.18 -3.98 -9.37
C GLU A 38 0.74 -4.73 -8.41
N LEU A 39 0.46 -4.69 -7.09
CA LEU A 39 1.23 -5.43 -6.10
C LEU A 39 1.21 -6.95 -6.32
N ASP A 40 0.07 -7.51 -6.74
CA ASP A 40 -0.04 -8.93 -7.09
C ASP A 40 0.87 -9.29 -8.27
N LYS A 41 0.84 -8.48 -9.34
CA LYS A 41 1.77 -8.62 -10.48
C LYS A 41 3.22 -8.52 -10.04
N PHE A 42 3.57 -7.57 -9.17
CA PHE A 42 4.94 -7.46 -8.65
C PHE A 42 5.41 -8.73 -7.93
N ASN A 43 4.55 -9.37 -7.14
CA ASN A 43 4.88 -10.61 -6.43
C ASN A 43 4.99 -11.84 -7.35
N LEU A 44 4.18 -11.91 -8.42
CA LEU A 44 4.25 -12.97 -9.44
C LEU A 44 5.61 -12.97 -10.18
N ASN A 45 6.21 -11.80 -10.39
CA ASN A 45 7.53 -11.67 -11.01
C ASN A 45 8.64 -12.32 -10.17
N SER A 46 8.51 -12.30 -8.84
CA SER A 46 9.49 -12.86 -7.92
C SER A 46 9.32 -14.37 -7.72
N ALA A 47 8.14 -14.92 -8.01
CA ALA A 47 7.83 -16.34 -7.86
C ALA A 47 8.08 -17.19 -9.13
N THR A 48 8.62 -16.63 -10.21
CA THR A 48 8.95 -17.38 -11.45
C THR A 48 10.36 -18.01 -11.40
N LEU A 49 10.74 -18.54 -10.24
CA LEU A 49 11.83 -19.51 -10.09
C LEU A 49 11.28 -20.71 -9.29
N LEU A 50 10.39 -21.46 -9.94
CA LEU A 50 10.15 -22.87 -9.66
C LEU A 50 10.44 -23.67 -10.94
#